data_AF-A0A7Y5VZU4-F1
#
_entry.id   AF-A0A7Y5VZU4-F1
#
_cell.length_a   1.000
_cell.length_b   1.000
_cell.length_c   1.000
_cell.angle_alpha   90.00
_cell.angle_beta   90.00
_cell.angle_gamma   90.00
#
_symmetry.space_group_name_H-M   'P 1'
#
loop_
_entity.id
_entity.type
_entity.pdbx_description
1 polymer ?
#
loop_
_entity_poly.entity_id
_entity_poly.type
_entity_poly.pdbx_seq_one_letter_code
_entity_poly.pdbx_strand_id
1 'polypeptide(L)'
;MADAADIETPTPPARRGADRDDRGKPITPLALPDLVKESIAADDRAARERLANWLGKASRHSKSLRNVGMLRPVPIVLAVLVIGSCIFSSLLVRVIGTAGYFVPYVVLVAAVYVERRILPKRYLRSAPSLVAEGFCGQCGYSLRELPVQPDSCIVCSECGAAWNQQRVTWAWWNHAEPHWSRTVLIFSKPESARAGRDSLGRIVSIRTLQDLTDLQRDADGERKAVIAAADRALILRSRWKRIATAIFALISFGAFGALLLTQFEDSRGNLTWQSFICPSIFLGVGIVFFIGILGGSMFTSQREVARELATRGVCPSCTALWPPEERAKDRVVCSACGSTWGLGKDDKPEPAPKVMPHGA
;
A
#
# COMPACT_ATOMS: atom_id res chain seq x y z
N MET A 1 31.14 34.03 38.63
CA MET A 1 30.24 34.29 37.49
C MET A 1 30.96 33.79 36.27
N ALA A 2 30.68 32.54 35.89
CA ALA A 2 31.27 31.89 34.72
C ALA A 2 30.15 31.79 33.69
N ASP A 3 30.36 32.39 32.53
CA ASP A 3 29.42 32.40 31.41
C ASP A 3 29.14 30.96 30.97
N ALA A 4 27.86 30.58 31.04
CA ALA A 4 27.36 29.33 30.49
C ALA A 4 27.45 29.44 28.96
N ALA A 5 28.53 28.92 28.39
CA ALA A 5 28.69 28.76 26.96
C ALA A 5 27.51 27.93 26.42
N ASP A 6 26.73 28.53 25.53
CA ASP A 6 25.72 27.85 24.72
C ASP A 6 26.37 26.66 24.01
N ILE A 7 26.04 25.46 24.49
CA ILE A 7 26.40 24.21 23.82
C ILE A 7 25.51 24.16 22.58
N GLU A 8 26.02 24.65 21.45
CA GLU A 8 25.45 24.42 20.14
C GLU A 8 25.36 22.91 19.94
N THR A 9 24.16 22.34 20.12
CA THR A 9 23.89 20.96 19.76
C THR A 9 24.23 20.79 18.28
N PRO A 10 25.14 19.89 17.90
CA PRO A 10 25.56 19.74 16.52
C PRO A 10 24.35 19.40 15.66
N THR A 11 24.01 20.33 14.77
CA THR A 11 22.94 20.16 13.78
C THR A 11 23.24 18.89 12.99
N PRO A 12 22.35 17.88 12.98
CA PRO A 12 22.62 16.62 12.30
C PRO A 12 22.92 16.89 10.81
N PRO A 13 23.90 16.19 10.21
CA PRO A 13 24.33 16.47 8.85
C PRO A 13 23.15 16.43 7.87
N ALA A 14 23.00 17.51 7.11
CA ALA A 14 21.93 17.68 6.13
C ALA A 14 21.88 16.48 5.17
N ARG A 15 20.79 15.71 5.23
CA ARG A 15 20.56 14.61 4.28
C ARG A 15 20.52 15.19 2.87
N ARG A 16 21.36 14.65 1.97
CA ARG A 16 21.37 15.00 0.54
C ARG A 16 19.96 14.84 -0.03
N GLY A 17 19.40 15.96 -0.50
CA GLY A 17 18.01 16.09 -0.93
C GLY A 17 17.15 16.77 0.14
N ALA A 18 17.54 17.96 0.59
CA ALA A 18 16.58 18.84 1.27
C ALA A 18 15.42 19.04 0.29
N ASP A 19 14.24 18.57 0.66
CA ASP A 19 13.02 18.92 -0.07
C ASP A 19 13.02 20.46 -0.13
N ARG A 20 12.87 21.00 -1.33
CA ARG A 20 12.71 22.44 -1.57
C ARG A 20 11.29 22.68 -2.07
N ASP A 21 10.78 23.87 -1.81
CA ASP A 21 9.56 24.34 -2.47
C ASP A 21 9.84 24.69 -3.95
N ASP A 22 8.82 25.10 -4.70
CA ASP A 22 8.98 25.36 -6.14
C ASP A 22 9.73 26.66 -6.46
N ARG A 23 9.99 27.51 -5.45
CA ARG A 23 10.89 28.68 -5.54
C ARG A 23 12.29 28.37 -5.00
N GLY A 24 12.58 27.12 -4.68
CA GLY A 24 13.87 26.68 -4.18
C GLY A 24 14.11 26.96 -2.70
N LYS A 25 13.11 27.41 -1.92
CA LYS A 25 13.22 27.57 -0.46
C LYS A 25 13.38 26.20 0.19
N PRO A 26 14.36 25.99 1.08
CA PRO A 26 14.48 24.73 1.81
C PRO A 26 13.27 24.52 2.72
N ILE A 27 12.69 23.33 2.68
CA ILE A 27 11.55 22.97 3.52
C ILE A 27 11.89 21.78 4.41
N THR A 28 11.34 21.79 5.62
CA THR A 28 11.31 20.60 6.48
C THR A 28 9.95 19.94 6.27
N PRO A 29 9.88 18.72 5.70
CA PRO A 29 8.59 18.12 5.40
C PRO A 29 7.87 17.76 6.70
N LEU A 30 6.61 18.16 6.79
CA LEU A 30 5.77 17.93 7.95
C LEU A 30 5.64 16.42 8.23
N ALA A 31 5.75 16.02 9.50
CA ALA A 31 5.41 14.66 9.87
C ALA A 31 3.88 14.51 10.00
N LEU A 32 3.35 13.37 9.57
CA LEU A 32 1.91 13.05 9.64
C LEU A 32 1.25 13.29 11.01
N PRO A 33 1.88 12.99 12.16
CA PRO A 33 1.29 13.29 13.47
C PRO A 33 1.14 14.79 13.73
N ASP A 34 2.02 15.61 13.14
CA ASP A 34 2.04 17.06 13.35
C ASP A 34 0.99 17.76 12.49
N LEU A 35 0.55 17.14 11.38
CA LEU A 35 -0.54 17.64 10.53
C LEU A 35 -1.84 17.92 11.30
N VAL A 36 -2.10 17.19 12.39
CA VAL A 36 -3.35 17.29 13.17
C VAL A 36 -3.24 18.28 14.34
N LYS A 37 -2.03 18.64 14.77
CA LYS A 37 -1.82 19.39 16.03
C LYS A 37 -2.16 20.89 15.95
N GLU A 38 -2.18 21.49 14.76
CA GLU A 38 -1.96 22.94 14.61
C GLU A 38 -2.99 23.67 13.72
N SER A 39 -4.30 23.35 13.81
CA SER A 39 -5.33 24.03 12.99
C SER A 39 -6.19 25.00 13.81
N ILE A 40 -6.30 26.24 13.31
CA ILE A 40 -7.12 27.32 13.88
C ILE A 40 -8.62 27.14 13.51
N ALA A 41 -8.94 26.54 12.35
CA ALA A 41 -10.31 26.30 11.90
C ALA A 41 -10.76 24.84 12.10
N ALA A 42 -12.00 24.63 12.56
CA ALA A 42 -12.54 23.30 12.87
C ALA A 42 -12.72 22.41 11.63
N ASP A 43 -13.16 22.97 10.50
CA ASP A 43 -13.38 22.21 9.26
C ASP A 43 -12.08 21.67 8.66
N ASP A 44 -11.02 22.48 8.73
CA ASP A 44 -9.67 22.09 8.32
C ASP A 44 -9.12 20.93 9.15
N ARG A 45 -9.45 20.90 10.45
CA ARG A 45 -9.00 19.82 11.35
C ARG A 45 -9.53 18.47 10.91
N ALA A 46 -10.82 18.38 10.60
CA ALA A 46 -11.44 17.13 10.16
C ALA A 46 -10.90 16.65 8.81
N ALA A 47 -10.59 17.57 7.88
CA ALA A 47 -9.94 17.24 6.62
C ALA A 47 -8.51 16.73 6.84
N ARG A 48 -7.70 17.42 7.65
CA ARG A 48 -6.33 17.04 8.00
C ARG A 48 -6.26 15.70 8.72
N GLU A 49 -7.16 15.43 9.65
CA GLU A 49 -7.22 14.15 10.38
C GLU A 49 -7.57 13.00 9.45
N ARG A 50 -8.54 13.19 8.54
CA ARG A 50 -8.88 12.20 7.50
C ARG A 50 -7.71 11.95 6.57
N LEU A 51 -7.05 13.01 6.09
CA LEU A 51 -5.88 12.90 5.23
C LEU A 51 -4.70 12.22 5.95
N ALA A 52 -4.42 12.60 7.20
CA ALA A 52 -3.37 11.99 8.02
C ALA A 52 -3.61 10.50 8.23
N ASN A 53 -4.87 10.13 8.52
CA ASN A 53 -5.28 8.74 8.66
C ASN A 53 -5.13 7.96 7.34
N TRP A 54 -5.54 8.55 6.21
CA TRP A 54 -5.40 7.95 4.89
C TRP A 54 -3.93 7.79 4.49
N LEU A 55 -3.11 8.84 4.53
CA LEU A 55 -1.67 8.80 4.26
C LEU A 55 -0.93 7.87 5.24
N GLY A 56 -1.34 7.83 6.50
CA GLY A 56 -0.81 6.92 7.52
C GLY A 56 -1.13 5.45 7.24
N LYS A 57 -2.31 5.15 6.69
CA LYS A 57 -2.69 3.81 6.19
C LYS A 57 -1.94 3.47 4.90
N ALA A 58 -1.97 4.36 3.91
CA ALA A 58 -1.31 4.27 2.62
C ALA A 58 0.21 4.01 2.74
N SER A 59 0.89 4.77 3.59
CA SER A 59 2.33 4.68 3.84
C SER A 59 2.76 3.33 4.41
N ARG A 60 2.00 2.80 5.36
CA ARG A 60 2.22 1.48 5.96
C ARG A 60 2.16 0.38 4.89
N HIS A 61 1.21 0.49 3.98
CA HIS A 61 1.04 -0.51 2.93
C HIS A 61 2.09 -0.39 1.83
N SER A 62 2.48 0.81 1.43
CA SER A 62 3.58 1.02 0.48
C SER A 62 4.90 0.42 0.99
N LYS A 63 5.18 0.54 2.29
CA LYS A 63 6.34 -0.11 2.93
C LYS A 63 6.21 -1.62 3.01
N SER A 64 5.02 -2.11 3.38
CA SER A 64 4.73 -3.53 3.32
C SER A 64 5.03 -4.04 1.90
N LEU A 65 4.49 -3.43 0.85
CA LEU A 65 4.73 -3.82 -0.55
C LEU A 65 6.19 -3.73 -1.00
N ARG A 66 6.95 -2.71 -0.57
CA ARG A 66 8.39 -2.63 -0.89
C ARG A 66 9.16 -3.75 -0.20
N ASN A 67 8.78 -4.07 1.04
CA ASN A 67 9.30 -5.23 1.73
C ASN A 67 8.68 -6.53 1.21
N VAL A 68 7.55 -6.54 0.48
CA VAL A 68 6.96 -7.77 -0.10
C VAL A 68 7.79 -8.31 -1.26
N GLY A 69 8.59 -7.47 -1.93
CA GLY A 69 9.69 -7.98 -2.77
C GLY A 69 10.67 -8.87 -1.98
N MET A 70 10.88 -8.57 -0.70
CA MET A 70 11.67 -9.34 0.28
C MET A 70 10.81 -10.32 1.11
N LEU A 71 9.47 -10.23 1.06
CA LEU A 71 8.49 -11.16 1.65
C LEU A 71 7.88 -12.09 0.57
N ARG A 72 8.46 -12.18 -0.65
CA ARG A 72 8.29 -13.35 -1.53
C ARG A 72 8.52 -14.67 -0.79
N PRO A 73 9.48 -14.77 0.14
CA PRO A 73 9.56 -15.93 1.00
C PRO A 73 8.55 -15.93 2.14
N VAL A 74 7.70 -14.93 2.43
CA VAL A 74 6.79 -15.03 3.60
C VAL A 74 5.77 -16.14 3.53
N PRO A 75 5.08 -16.45 2.42
CA PRO A 75 4.29 -17.68 2.40
C PRO A 75 5.19 -18.92 2.61
N ILE A 76 6.45 -18.89 2.17
CA ILE A 76 7.43 -19.97 2.39
C ILE A 76 7.90 -19.99 3.86
N VAL A 77 8.13 -18.85 4.50
CA VAL A 77 8.60 -18.69 5.88
C VAL A 77 7.47 -18.95 6.83
N LEU A 78 6.24 -18.58 6.50
CA LEU A 78 5.03 -18.92 7.22
C LEU A 78 4.73 -20.41 7.04
N ALA A 79 4.87 -20.98 5.84
CA ALA A 79 4.75 -22.43 5.63
C ALA A 79 5.86 -23.18 6.38
N VAL A 80 7.11 -22.74 6.34
CA VAL A 80 8.24 -23.32 7.10
C VAL A 80 8.03 -23.12 8.60
N LEU A 81 7.50 -21.99 9.05
CA LEU A 81 7.16 -21.75 10.44
C LEU A 81 6.00 -22.62 10.88
N VAL A 82 4.98 -22.85 10.04
CA VAL A 82 3.82 -23.70 10.34
C VAL A 82 4.22 -25.17 10.32
N ILE A 83 4.92 -25.63 9.27
CA ILE A 83 5.45 -26.99 9.15
C ILE A 83 6.44 -27.25 10.30
N GLY A 84 7.39 -26.34 10.50
CA GLY A 84 8.35 -26.38 11.60
C GLY A 84 7.65 -26.34 12.96
N SER A 85 6.61 -25.51 13.12
CA SER A 85 5.74 -25.47 14.29
C SER A 85 5.06 -26.82 14.52
N CYS A 86 4.55 -27.48 13.48
CA CYS A 86 3.86 -28.75 13.60
C CYS A 86 4.83 -29.87 14.00
N ILE A 87 6.02 -29.91 13.40
CA ILE A 87 7.11 -30.83 13.77
C ILE A 87 7.60 -30.54 15.19
N PHE A 88 7.71 -29.27 15.56
CA PHE A 88 8.13 -28.86 16.89
C PHE A 88 7.04 -29.09 17.94
N SER A 89 5.76 -28.99 17.55
CA SER A 89 4.62 -29.25 18.43
C SER A 89 4.50 -30.73 18.76
N SER A 90 4.79 -31.64 17.82
CA SER A 90 4.82 -33.07 18.15
C SER A 90 5.93 -33.41 19.15
N LEU A 91 7.08 -32.73 19.05
CA LEU A 91 8.16 -32.78 20.04
C LEU A 91 7.75 -32.15 21.39
N LEU A 92 7.15 -30.97 21.38
CA LEU A 92 6.68 -30.27 22.58
C LEU A 92 5.58 -31.05 23.29
N VAL A 93 4.66 -31.68 22.57
CA VAL A 93 3.58 -32.47 23.16
C VAL A 93 4.12 -33.64 23.98
N ARG A 94 5.27 -34.20 23.59
CA ARG A 94 5.95 -35.23 24.40
C ARG A 94 6.55 -34.67 25.69
N VAL A 95 6.90 -33.38 25.73
CA VAL A 95 7.58 -32.75 26.88
C VAL A 95 6.61 -32.07 27.84
N ILE A 96 5.65 -31.31 27.31
CA ILE A 96 4.71 -30.46 28.05
C ILE A 96 3.24 -30.86 27.85
N GLY A 97 3.00 -32.03 27.24
CA GLY A 97 1.65 -32.55 27.03
C GLY A 97 0.83 -31.72 26.04
N THR A 98 -0.49 -31.74 26.19
CA THR A 98 -1.43 -31.06 25.28
C THR A 98 -1.22 -29.55 25.18
N ALA A 99 -0.55 -28.92 26.15
CA ALA A 99 -0.18 -27.51 26.08
C ALA A 99 0.78 -27.18 24.91
N GLY A 100 1.56 -28.16 24.43
CA GLY A 100 2.50 -27.99 23.32
C GLY A 100 1.84 -27.53 22.00
N TYR A 101 0.56 -27.85 21.79
CA TYR A 101 -0.19 -27.42 20.60
C TYR A 101 -0.42 -25.90 20.54
N PHE A 102 -0.40 -25.19 21.66
CA PHE A 102 -0.68 -23.75 21.70
C PHE A 102 0.55 -22.87 21.49
N VAL A 103 1.76 -23.40 21.75
CA VAL A 103 3.03 -22.67 21.61
C VAL A 103 3.18 -21.98 20.25
N PRO A 104 2.95 -22.63 19.09
CA PRO A 104 3.11 -21.94 17.82
C PRO A 104 2.08 -20.84 17.57
N TYR A 105 0.86 -20.98 18.09
CA TYR A 105 -0.13 -19.91 18.03
C TYR A 105 0.34 -18.70 18.84
N VAL A 106 0.91 -18.92 20.03
CA VAL A 106 1.47 -17.84 20.86
C VAL A 106 2.64 -17.17 20.15
N VAL A 107 3.56 -17.94 19.55
CA VAL A 107 4.70 -17.40 18.78
C VAL A 107 4.22 -16.59 17.58
N LEU A 108 3.23 -17.07 16.84
CA LEU A 108 2.64 -16.36 15.70
C LEU A 108 1.99 -15.04 16.15
N VAL A 109 1.18 -15.07 17.20
CA VAL A 109 0.54 -13.87 17.77
C VAL A 109 1.58 -12.87 18.27
N ALA A 110 2.62 -13.34 18.97
CA ALA A 110 3.72 -12.52 19.44
C ALA A 110 4.50 -11.89 18.27
N ALA A 111 4.80 -12.65 17.22
CA ALA A 111 5.48 -12.13 16.02
C ALA A 111 4.64 -11.04 15.33
N VAL A 112 3.34 -11.26 15.13
CA VAL A 112 2.42 -10.26 14.57
C VAL A 112 2.31 -9.03 15.48
N TYR A 113 2.30 -9.22 16.80
CA TYR A 113 2.24 -8.11 17.77
C TYR A 113 3.52 -7.27 17.74
N VAL A 114 4.69 -7.91 17.75
CA VAL A 114 6.02 -7.28 17.66
C VAL A 114 6.14 -6.49 16.35
N GLU A 115 5.78 -7.10 15.22
CA GLU A 115 5.79 -6.43 13.91
C GLU A 115 4.91 -5.18 13.93
N ARG A 116 3.73 -5.24 14.54
CA ARG A 116 2.78 -4.12 14.60
C ARG A 116 3.20 -3.01 15.58
N ARG A 117 3.94 -3.32 16.64
CA ARG A 117 4.24 -2.37 17.74
C ARG A 117 5.66 -1.83 17.71
N ILE A 118 6.65 -2.66 17.39
CA ILE A 118 8.07 -2.32 17.59
C ILE A 118 8.70 -1.70 16.35
N LEU A 119 8.21 -2.04 15.14
CA LEU A 119 8.74 -1.41 13.93
C LEU A 119 8.45 0.09 13.97
N PRO A 120 9.49 0.94 14.08
CA PRO A 120 9.29 2.37 14.26
C PRO A 120 8.47 2.87 13.09
N LYS A 121 7.35 3.53 13.41
CA LYS A 121 6.52 4.26 12.45
C LYS A 121 7.38 5.39 11.88
N ARG A 122 8.27 5.08 10.94
CA ARG A 122 8.95 6.09 10.13
C ARG A 122 7.84 6.70 9.28
N TYR A 123 7.24 7.77 9.77
CA TYR A 123 6.21 8.50 9.05
C TYR A 123 6.77 8.91 7.70
N LEU A 124 5.97 8.72 6.63
CA LEU A 124 6.35 9.25 5.34
C LEU A 124 6.30 10.77 5.46
N ARG A 125 7.48 11.38 5.47
CA ARG A 125 7.69 12.79 5.19
C ARG A 125 7.67 12.92 3.67
N SER A 126 6.54 13.32 3.11
CA SER A 126 6.44 13.58 1.67
C SER A 126 5.64 14.86 1.46
N ALA A 127 6.34 15.98 1.48
CA ALA A 127 5.79 17.26 1.04
C ALA A 127 5.05 17.15 -0.31
N PRO A 128 5.53 16.39 -1.32
CA PRO A 128 4.81 16.27 -2.59
C PRO A 128 3.41 15.66 -2.48
N SER A 129 3.18 14.73 -1.55
CA SER A 129 1.85 14.12 -1.38
C SER A 129 0.89 15.09 -0.67
N LEU A 130 1.36 15.86 0.32
CA LEU A 130 0.51 16.85 0.98
C LEU A 130 0.06 17.94 0.00
N VAL A 131 0.99 18.44 -0.82
CA VAL A 131 0.72 19.47 -1.84
C VAL A 131 -0.25 18.95 -2.88
N ALA A 132 -0.10 17.70 -3.30
CA ALA A 132 -1.05 17.06 -4.22
C ALA A 132 -2.47 17.05 -3.68
N GLU A 133 -2.63 16.86 -2.37
CA GLU A 133 -3.92 16.82 -1.67
C GLU A 133 -4.43 18.22 -1.29
N GLY A 134 -3.69 19.27 -1.68
CA GLY A 134 -4.05 20.67 -1.45
C GLY A 134 -3.55 21.27 -0.14
N PHE A 135 -2.66 20.60 0.59
CA PHE A 135 -2.08 21.11 1.84
C PHE A 135 -0.61 21.48 1.65
N CYS A 136 -0.14 22.51 2.34
CA CYS A 136 1.26 22.92 2.30
C CYS A 136 2.17 21.77 2.77
N GLY A 137 3.18 21.42 1.98
CA GLY A 137 4.10 20.33 2.31
C GLY A 137 5.02 20.59 3.51
N GLN A 138 5.12 21.85 3.97
CA GLN A 138 5.96 22.26 5.09
C GLN A 138 5.19 22.37 6.41
N CYS A 139 4.06 23.10 6.43
CA CYS A 139 3.28 23.34 7.66
C CYS A 139 1.89 22.67 7.66
N GLY A 140 1.45 22.11 6.53
CA GLY A 140 0.14 21.47 6.44
C GLY A 140 -1.04 22.44 6.36
N TYR A 141 -0.79 23.75 6.22
CA TYR A 141 -1.85 24.74 5.99
C TYR A 141 -2.60 24.49 4.68
N SER A 142 -3.91 24.71 4.67
CA SER A 142 -4.73 24.52 3.47
C SER A 142 -4.32 25.51 2.38
N LEU A 143 -4.04 25.02 1.17
CA LEU A 143 -3.75 25.87 0.01
C LEU A 143 -5.05 26.31 -0.71
N ARG A 144 -6.20 25.94 -0.14
CA ARG A 144 -7.51 26.32 -0.65
C ARG A 144 -7.67 27.84 -0.62
N GLU A 145 -8.26 28.38 -1.69
CA GLU A 145 -8.62 29.80 -1.81
C GLU A 145 -7.45 30.80 -1.71
N LEU A 146 -6.21 30.33 -1.66
CA LEU A 146 -5.05 31.20 -1.74
C LEU A 146 -4.84 31.67 -3.20
N PRO A 147 -4.51 32.96 -3.41
CA PRO A 147 -4.32 33.49 -4.75
C PRO A 147 -3.09 32.87 -5.41
N VAL A 148 -3.24 32.52 -6.69
CA VAL A 148 -2.14 32.07 -7.53
C VAL A 148 -1.35 33.31 -7.97
N GLN A 149 -0.06 33.31 -7.74
CA GLN A 149 0.84 34.40 -8.14
C GLN A 149 1.19 34.31 -9.64
N PRO A 150 1.77 35.37 -10.25
CA PRO A 150 2.07 35.39 -11.70
C PRO A 150 2.99 34.27 -12.19
N ASP A 151 3.80 33.68 -11.30
CA ASP A 151 4.66 32.53 -11.55
C ASP A 151 3.92 31.17 -11.44
N SER A 152 2.59 31.20 -11.41
CA SER A 152 1.72 30.03 -11.22
C SER A 152 1.93 29.31 -9.88
N CYS A 153 2.55 29.95 -8.89
CA CYS A 153 2.73 29.40 -7.56
C CYS A 153 1.70 29.94 -6.57
N ILE A 154 1.25 29.05 -5.69
CA ILE A 154 0.45 29.36 -4.50
C ILE A 154 1.43 29.50 -3.34
N VAL A 155 1.48 30.68 -2.72
CA VAL A 155 2.33 30.93 -1.56
C VAL A 155 1.52 30.71 -0.29
N CYS A 156 1.97 29.79 0.55
CA CYS A 156 1.34 29.50 1.83
C CYS A 156 1.41 30.72 2.76
N SER A 157 0.27 31.18 3.27
CA SER A 157 0.17 32.34 4.16
C SER A 157 0.88 32.18 5.51
N GLU A 158 1.02 30.94 6.00
CA GLU A 158 1.64 30.67 7.31
C GLU A 158 3.17 30.64 7.25
N CYS A 159 3.73 29.78 6.40
CA CYS A 159 5.17 29.53 6.36
C CYS A 159 5.91 30.18 5.18
N GLY A 160 5.17 30.77 4.24
CA GLY A 160 5.71 31.38 3.03
C GLY A 160 6.33 30.40 2.02
N ALA A 161 6.10 29.09 2.14
CA ALA A 161 6.50 28.12 1.12
C ALA A 161 5.63 28.27 -0.13
N ALA A 162 6.24 28.17 -1.31
CA ALA A 162 5.59 28.35 -2.61
C ALA A 162 5.44 27.02 -3.35
N TRP A 163 4.22 26.74 -3.81
CA TRP A 163 3.88 25.49 -4.51
C TRP A 163 3.23 25.79 -5.84
N ASN A 164 3.73 25.21 -6.92
CA ASN A 164 3.12 25.36 -8.24
C ASN A 164 1.69 24.81 -8.22
N GLN A 165 0.73 25.60 -8.69
CA GLN A 165 -0.69 25.24 -8.71
C GLN A 165 -0.95 23.89 -9.39
N GLN A 166 -0.19 23.57 -10.44
CA GLN A 166 -0.33 22.30 -11.17
C GLN A 166 0.04 21.08 -10.33
N ARG A 167 0.77 21.26 -9.22
CA ARG A 167 1.06 20.18 -8.26
C ARG A 167 -0.12 19.86 -7.36
N VAL A 168 -1.09 20.76 -7.21
CA VAL A 168 -2.33 20.55 -6.45
C VAL A 168 -3.32 19.83 -7.34
N THR A 169 -3.31 18.50 -7.26
CA THR A 169 -3.98 17.65 -8.24
C THR A 169 -5.25 17.01 -7.73
N TRP A 170 -5.33 16.83 -6.41
CA TRP A 170 -6.40 16.12 -5.74
C TRP A 170 -6.81 16.85 -4.47
N ALA A 171 -7.20 18.11 -4.63
CA ALA A 171 -7.70 18.95 -3.56
C ALA A 171 -8.71 18.19 -2.68
N TRP A 172 -8.28 17.80 -1.47
CA TRP A 172 -9.03 16.88 -0.61
C TRP A 172 -10.43 17.40 -0.27
N TRP A 173 -10.61 18.73 -0.29
CA TRP A 173 -11.88 19.41 -0.06
C TRP A 173 -12.90 19.30 -1.20
N ASN A 174 -12.47 18.99 -2.44
CA ASN A 174 -13.37 18.87 -3.60
C ASN A 174 -13.97 17.46 -3.73
N HIS A 175 -13.50 16.51 -2.93
CA HIS A 175 -14.01 15.15 -2.97
C HIS A 175 -14.97 14.95 -1.81
N ALA A 176 -16.26 14.82 -2.13
CA ALA A 176 -17.18 14.09 -1.26
C ALA A 176 -16.47 12.79 -0.89
N GLU A 177 -16.37 12.51 0.42
CA GLU A 177 -15.63 11.35 0.94
C GLU A 177 -15.78 10.20 -0.03
N PRO A 178 -14.67 9.69 -0.58
CA PRO A 178 -14.80 8.77 -1.68
C PRO A 178 -15.61 7.61 -1.12
N HIS A 179 -16.83 7.45 -1.65
CA HIS A 179 -17.96 6.77 -1.03
C HIS A 179 -17.72 5.27 -1.05
N TRP A 180 -16.75 4.80 -0.28
CA TRP A 180 -16.37 3.40 -0.29
C TRP A 180 -17.37 2.72 0.63
N SER A 181 -18.29 1.97 0.02
CA SER A 181 -19.34 1.26 0.73
C SER A 181 -18.75 0.54 1.94
N ARG A 182 -19.20 0.96 3.12
CA ARG A 182 -18.74 0.50 4.43
C ARG A 182 -19.09 -0.97 4.69
N THR A 183 -19.68 -1.66 3.70
CA THR A 183 -20.01 -3.08 3.71
C THR A 183 -18.73 -3.90 3.57
N VAL A 184 -17.94 -3.87 4.64
CA VAL A 184 -16.79 -4.74 4.85
C VAL A 184 -17.32 -6.15 5.08
N LEU A 185 -17.44 -6.93 4.00
CA LEU A 185 -17.28 -8.37 4.14
C LEU A 185 -15.89 -8.62 4.72
N ILE A 186 -15.77 -9.57 5.65
CA ILE A 186 -14.56 -9.91 6.45
C ILE A 186 -13.29 -10.12 5.59
N PHE A 187 -13.42 -10.25 4.27
CA PHE A 187 -12.35 -10.46 3.30
C PHE A 187 -12.06 -9.30 2.33
N SER A 188 -12.76 -8.16 2.40
CA SER A 188 -12.41 -7.02 1.56
C SER A 188 -11.09 -6.39 2.03
N LYS A 189 -10.16 -6.19 1.08
CA LYS A 189 -8.83 -5.67 1.39
C LYS A 189 -8.93 -4.28 2.04
N PRO A 190 -8.11 -3.98 3.07
CA PRO A 190 -8.12 -2.67 3.71
C PRO A 190 -7.76 -1.56 2.70
N GLU A 191 -8.39 -0.39 2.84
CA GLU A 191 -8.20 0.83 2.01
C GLU A 191 -6.74 1.15 1.68
N SER A 192 -5.82 0.82 2.61
CA SER A 192 -4.39 1.01 2.45
C SER A 192 -3.79 0.26 1.26
N ALA A 193 -4.43 -0.83 0.83
CA ALA A 193 -4.06 -1.63 -0.33
C ALA A 193 -4.32 -0.96 -1.68
N ARG A 194 -4.75 0.30 -1.67
CA ARG A 194 -4.93 1.15 -2.85
C ARG A 194 -3.86 2.22 -2.98
N ALA A 195 -2.95 2.41 -2.02
CA ALA A 195 -1.94 3.46 -2.14
C ALA A 195 -0.74 2.99 -2.97
N GLY A 196 -0.44 3.68 -4.05
CA GLY A 196 0.78 3.50 -4.82
C GLY A 196 1.52 4.82 -5.00
N ARG A 197 2.57 4.80 -5.82
CA ARG A 197 3.30 6.00 -6.20
C ARG A 197 3.12 6.26 -7.68
N ASP A 198 2.86 7.50 -8.01
CA ASP A 198 2.89 7.99 -9.37
C ASP A 198 4.35 8.19 -9.83
N SER A 199 4.57 8.57 -11.09
CA SER A 199 5.93 8.74 -11.65
C SER A 199 6.71 9.91 -11.04
N LEU A 200 6.03 10.84 -10.37
CA LEU A 200 6.65 11.92 -9.57
C LEU A 200 6.93 11.49 -8.13
N GLY A 201 6.64 10.23 -7.78
CA GLY A 201 6.86 9.68 -6.44
C GLY A 201 5.82 10.10 -5.41
N ARG A 202 4.75 10.79 -5.81
CA ARG A 202 3.61 11.19 -4.96
C ARG A 202 2.80 9.96 -4.59
N ILE A 203 2.28 9.94 -3.36
CA ILE A 203 1.39 8.86 -2.95
C ILE A 203 0.02 9.16 -3.54
N VAL A 204 -0.45 8.31 -4.44
CA VAL A 204 -1.76 8.43 -5.08
C VAL A 204 -2.56 7.16 -4.82
N SER A 205 -3.89 7.27 -4.82
CA SER A 205 -4.74 6.09 -4.87
C SER A 205 -4.59 5.45 -6.25
N ILE A 206 -4.32 4.15 -6.30
CA ILE A 206 -4.30 3.29 -7.48
C ILE A 206 -5.44 2.29 -7.31
N ARG A 207 -6.26 2.13 -8.35
CA ARG A 207 -7.32 1.13 -8.34
C ARG A 207 -6.73 -0.27 -8.30
N THR A 208 -7.30 -1.10 -7.44
CA THR A 208 -6.98 -2.53 -7.39
C THR A 208 -7.72 -3.28 -8.49
N LEU A 209 -7.30 -4.52 -8.77
CA LEU A 209 -8.00 -5.40 -9.71
C LEU A 209 -9.49 -5.55 -9.35
N GLN A 210 -9.80 -5.64 -8.06
CA GLN A 210 -11.18 -5.76 -7.59
C GLN A 210 -11.98 -4.48 -7.82
N ASP A 211 -11.36 -3.31 -7.61
CA ASP A 211 -11.99 -2.02 -7.92
C ASP A 211 -12.30 -1.90 -9.43
N LEU A 212 -11.48 -2.51 -10.31
CA LEU A 212 -11.77 -2.53 -11.75
C LEU A 212 -12.98 -3.38 -12.08
N THR A 213 -13.17 -4.53 -11.40
CA THR A 213 -14.36 -5.36 -11.57
C THR A 213 -15.63 -4.61 -11.14
N ASP A 214 -15.57 -3.90 -10.01
CA ASP A 214 -16.69 -3.08 -9.53
C ASP A 214 -16.95 -1.90 -10.48
N LEU A 215 -15.92 -1.16 -10.87
CA LEU A 215 -16.04 -0.06 -11.84
C LEU A 215 -16.51 -0.53 -13.22
N GLN A 216 -16.22 -1.76 -13.63
CA GLN A 216 -16.72 -2.32 -14.88
C GLN A 216 -18.25 -2.54 -14.84
N ARG A 217 -18.82 -2.81 -13.66
CA ARG A 217 -20.28 -2.89 -13.50
C ARG A 217 -20.92 -1.52 -13.72
N ASP A 218 -20.31 -0.49 -13.13
CA ASP A 218 -20.83 0.89 -13.15
C ASP A 218 -20.44 1.69 -14.41
N ALA A 219 -19.43 1.25 -15.16
CA ALA A 219 -18.98 1.93 -16.37
C ALA A 219 -19.82 1.56 -17.60
N ASP A 220 -19.99 2.56 -18.46
CA ASP A 220 -20.69 2.46 -19.74
C ASP A 220 -19.76 2.71 -20.94
N GLY A 221 -20.20 2.29 -22.12
CA GLY A 221 -19.58 2.58 -23.42
C GLY A 221 -18.11 2.16 -23.54
N GLU A 222 -17.30 3.04 -24.14
CA GLU A 222 -15.87 2.81 -24.39
C GLU A 222 -15.09 2.53 -23.10
N ARG A 223 -15.40 3.26 -22.03
CA ARG A 223 -14.72 3.10 -20.73
C ARG A 223 -14.88 1.69 -20.18
N LYS A 224 -16.08 1.11 -20.28
CA LYS A 224 -16.34 -0.28 -19.86
C LYS A 224 -15.50 -1.28 -20.65
N ALA A 225 -15.41 -1.10 -21.97
CA ALA A 225 -14.65 -1.98 -22.85
C ALA A 225 -13.15 -1.94 -22.54
N VAL A 226 -12.59 -0.74 -22.32
CA VAL A 226 -11.17 -0.56 -21.99
C VAL A 226 -10.83 -1.15 -20.63
N ILE A 227 -11.65 -0.91 -19.60
CA ILE A 227 -11.46 -1.48 -18.26
C ILE A 227 -11.57 -3.01 -18.30
N ALA A 228 -12.58 -3.57 -18.98
CA ALA A 228 -12.74 -5.01 -19.12
C ALA A 228 -11.54 -5.66 -19.83
N ALA A 229 -10.97 -4.99 -20.83
CA ALA A 229 -9.81 -5.50 -21.55
C ALA A 229 -8.54 -5.44 -20.68
N ALA A 230 -8.37 -4.40 -19.85
CA ALA A 230 -7.30 -4.32 -18.85
C ALA A 230 -7.40 -5.44 -17.80
N ASP A 231 -8.60 -5.66 -17.25
CA ASP A 231 -8.86 -6.70 -16.26
C ASP A 231 -8.52 -8.10 -16.82
N ARG A 232 -9.00 -8.43 -18.02
CA ARG A 232 -8.68 -9.69 -18.71
C ARG A 232 -7.17 -9.88 -18.90
N ALA A 233 -6.45 -8.85 -19.32
CA ALA A 233 -5.00 -8.93 -19.53
C ALA A 233 -4.25 -9.21 -18.21
N LEU A 234 -4.65 -8.54 -17.12
CA LEU A 234 -4.07 -8.75 -15.78
C LEU A 234 -4.37 -10.15 -15.23
N ILE A 235 -5.58 -10.65 -15.44
CA ILE A 235 -5.97 -12.01 -15.05
C ILE A 235 -5.12 -13.03 -15.81
N LEU A 236 -5.02 -12.92 -17.15
CA LEU A 236 -4.25 -13.86 -17.96
C LEU A 236 -2.77 -13.89 -17.58
N ARG A 237 -2.16 -12.72 -17.33
CA ARG A 237 -0.74 -12.62 -16.96
C ARG A 237 -0.43 -13.25 -15.60
N SER A 238 -1.37 -13.18 -14.66
CA SER A 238 -1.19 -13.71 -13.30
C SER A 238 -1.72 -15.13 -13.12
N ARG A 239 -2.50 -15.65 -14.07
CA ARG A 239 -3.18 -16.96 -13.99
C ARG A 239 -2.23 -18.11 -13.67
N TRP A 240 -1.10 -18.22 -14.36
CA TRP A 240 -0.16 -19.32 -14.14
C TRP A 240 0.46 -19.30 -12.74
N LYS A 241 0.82 -18.12 -12.22
CA LYS A 241 1.36 -17.97 -10.86
C LYS A 241 0.32 -18.32 -9.79
N ARG A 242 -0.94 -17.91 -10.00
CA ARG A 242 -2.08 -18.27 -9.14
C ARG A 242 -2.32 -19.76 -9.13
N ILE A 243 -2.41 -20.39 -10.29
CA ILE A 243 -2.62 -21.84 -10.43
C ILE A 243 -1.48 -22.61 -9.74
N ALA A 244 -0.22 -22.26 -10.03
CA ALA A 244 0.93 -22.92 -9.44
C ALA A 244 0.93 -22.82 -7.89
N THR A 245 0.63 -21.63 -7.35
CA THR A 245 0.58 -21.44 -5.89
C THR A 245 -0.62 -22.13 -5.26
N ALA A 246 -1.77 -22.13 -5.93
CA ALA A 246 -2.97 -22.80 -5.45
C ALA A 246 -2.76 -24.33 -5.40
N ILE A 247 -2.18 -24.91 -6.46
CA ILE A 247 -1.79 -26.34 -6.50
C ILE A 247 -0.79 -26.65 -5.39
N PHE A 248 0.26 -25.84 -5.22
CA PHE A 248 1.24 -26.03 -4.17
C PHE A 248 0.63 -25.99 -2.77
N ALA A 249 -0.27 -25.04 -2.52
CA ALA A 249 -1.01 -24.96 -1.26
C ALA A 249 -1.86 -26.22 -1.03
N LEU A 250 -2.62 -26.65 -2.03
CA LEU A 250 -3.47 -27.84 -1.94
C LEU A 250 -2.66 -29.12 -1.67
N ILE A 251 -1.53 -29.31 -2.36
CA ILE A 251 -0.60 -30.43 -2.12
C ILE A 251 -0.04 -30.36 -0.70
N SER A 252 0.35 -29.18 -0.22
CA SER A 252 0.90 -29.00 1.13
C SER A 252 -0.13 -29.35 2.21
N PHE A 253 -1.37 -28.87 2.07
CA PHE A 253 -2.47 -29.20 2.98
C PHE A 253 -2.84 -30.69 2.92
N GLY A 254 -2.87 -31.29 1.73
CA GLY A 254 -3.15 -32.70 1.53
C GLY A 254 -2.07 -33.62 2.12
N ALA A 255 -0.79 -33.33 1.85
CA ALA A 255 0.33 -34.07 2.42
C ALA A 255 0.37 -33.96 3.95
N PHE A 256 0.04 -32.79 4.50
CA PHE A 256 -0.07 -32.61 5.94
C PHE A 256 -1.23 -33.41 6.55
N GLY A 257 -2.41 -33.38 5.91
CA GLY A 257 -3.55 -34.21 6.32
C GLY A 257 -3.20 -35.71 6.30
N ALA A 258 -2.48 -36.16 5.27
CA ALA A 258 -2.00 -37.54 5.17
C ALA A 258 -0.98 -37.90 6.26
N LEU A 259 -0.08 -36.97 6.63
CA LEU A 259 0.87 -37.18 7.71
C LEU A 259 0.17 -37.23 9.08
N LEU A 260 -0.90 -36.46 9.29
CA LEU A 260 -1.70 -36.59 10.51
C LEU A 260 -2.36 -37.96 10.61
N LEU A 261 -2.83 -38.53 9.50
CA LEU A 261 -3.40 -39.88 9.49
C LEU A 261 -2.43 -40.93 10.03
N THR A 262 -1.12 -40.80 9.78
CA THR A 262 -0.12 -41.75 10.29
C THR A 262 0.24 -41.54 11.76
N GLN A 263 -0.10 -40.39 12.36
CA GLN A 263 0.19 -40.10 13.77
C GLN A 263 -0.94 -40.52 14.72
N PHE A 264 -2.18 -40.65 14.22
CA PHE A 264 -3.36 -40.99 15.02
C PHE A 264 -3.75 -42.47 14.94
N GLU A 265 -2.82 -43.33 14.54
CA GLU A 265 -2.99 -44.78 14.64
C GLU A 265 -2.84 -45.18 16.11
N ASP A 266 -3.92 -45.67 16.71
CA ASP A 266 -3.87 -46.18 18.08
C ASP A 266 -2.90 -47.38 18.12
N SER A 267 -2.31 -47.65 19.28
CA SER A 267 -1.47 -48.82 19.58
C SER A 267 -2.03 -50.17 19.11
N ARG A 268 -3.34 -50.24 18.83
CA ARG A 268 -4.07 -51.41 18.32
C ARG A 268 -4.36 -51.38 16.81
N GLY A 269 -3.89 -50.37 16.07
CA GLY A 269 -4.15 -50.22 14.64
C GLY A 269 -5.57 -49.72 14.28
N ASN A 270 -6.37 -49.34 15.28
CA ASN A 270 -7.72 -48.85 15.03
C ASN A 270 -7.70 -47.35 14.66
N LEU A 271 -8.33 -47.00 13.54
CA LEU A 271 -8.59 -45.60 13.22
C LEU A 271 -9.58 -45.01 14.22
N THR A 272 -9.14 -44.02 14.97
CA THR A 272 -10.02 -43.23 15.82
C THR A 272 -10.85 -42.26 14.96
N TRP A 273 -12.01 -41.81 15.44
CA TRP A 273 -12.79 -40.77 14.73
C TRP A 273 -11.99 -39.48 14.52
N GLN A 274 -11.00 -39.20 15.38
CA GLN A 274 -10.08 -38.06 15.26
C GLN A 274 -9.22 -38.15 14.00
N SER A 275 -8.86 -39.37 13.58
CA SER A 275 -8.14 -39.63 12.33
C SER A 275 -8.94 -39.18 11.10
N PHE A 276 -10.28 -39.12 11.17
CA PHE A 276 -11.09 -38.61 10.06
C PHE A 276 -11.33 -37.09 10.14
N ILE A 277 -11.66 -36.58 11.33
CA ILE A 277 -12.05 -35.18 11.48
C ILE A 277 -10.89 -34.22 11.16
N CYS A 278 -9.69 -34.50 11.67
CA CYS A 278 -8.54 -33.60 11.49
C CYS A 278 -8.16 -33.42 9.99
N PRO A 279 -7.94 -34.48 9.20
CA PRO A 279 -7.63 -34.33 7.77
C PRO A 279 -8.76 -33.69 6.97
N SER A 280 -10.03 -33.98 7.29
CA SER A 280 -11.17 -33.34 6.62
C SER A 280 -11.19 -31.83 6.86
N ILE A 281 -10.89 -31.36 8.08
CA ILE A 281 -10.77 -29.92 8.36
C ILE A 281 -9.60 -29.32 7.57
N PHE A 282 -8.43 -29.96 7.54
CA PHE A 282 -7.28 -29.46 6.78
C PHE A 282 -7.54 -29.41 5.27
N LEU A 283 -8.21 -30.42 4.72
CA LEU A 283 -8.62 -30.44 3.32
C LEU A 283 -9.63 -29.33 3.04
N GLY A 284 -10.64 -29.14 3.89
CA GLY A 284 -11.63 -28.07 3.78
C GLY A 284 -10.99 -26.69 3.80
N VAL A 285 -10.07 -26.44 4.73
CA VAL A 285 -9.27 -25.21 4.80
C VAL A 285 -8.43 -25.05 3.53
N GLY A 286 -7.75 -26.12 3.08
CA GLY A 286 -6.96 -26.12 1.85
C GLY A 286 -7.78 -25.74 0.61
N ILE A 287 -9.01 -26.25 0.49
CA ILE A 287 -9.94 -25.91 -0.60
C ILE A 287 -10.36 -24.44 -0.53
N VAL A 288 -10.69 -23.92 0.66
CA VAL A 288 -11.05 -22.51 0.84
C VAL A 288 -9.87 -21.61 0.45
N PHE A 289 -8.64 -21.95 0.87
CA PHE A 289 -7.44 -21.24 0.45
C PHE A 289 -7.20 -21.34 -1.05
N PHE A 290 -7.41 -22.51 -1.67
CA PHE A 290 -7.28 -22.73 -3.10
C PHE A 290 -8.23 -21.79 -3.88
N ILE A 291 -9.51 -21.76 -3.52
CA ILE A 291 -10.51 -20.87 -4.13
C ILE A 291 -10.12 -19.41 -3.92
N GLY A 292 -9.69 -19.05 -2.71
CA GLY A 292 -9.24 -17.71 -2.36
C GLY A 292 -8.00 -17.25 -3.16
N ILE A 293 -7.04 -18.13 -3.42
CA ILE A 293 -5.83 -17.83 -4.21
C ILE A 293 -6.19 -17.64 -5.70
N LEU A 294 -7.09 -18.46 -6.24
CA LEU A 294 -7.52 -18.35 -7.64
C LEU A 294 -8.35 -17.08 -7.89
N GLY A 295 -9.30 -16.78 -7.01
CA GLY A 295 -10.13 -15.57 -7.08
C GLY A 295 -9.40 -14.30 -6.64
N GLY A 296 -8.36 -14.42 -5.83
CA GLY A 296 -7.66 -13.30 -5.23
C GLY A 296 -6.67 -12.58 -6.15
N SER A 297 -6.32 -11.34 -5.79
CA SER A 297 -5.31 -10.52 -6.48
C SER A 297 -3.89 -10.70 -5.92
N MET A 298 -3.55 -11.88 -5.36
CA MET A 298 -2.29 -12.11 -4.63
C MET A 298 -1.00 -11.94 -5.45
N PHE A 299 -1.07 -11.92 -6.78
CA PHE A 299 0.11 -11.84 -7.66
C PHE A 299 0.10 -10.66 -8.62
N THR A 300 -0.89 -9.79 -8.52
CA THR A 300 -1.00 -8.61 -9.37
C THR A 300 -0.49 -7.42 -8.57
N SER A 301 0.70 -6.95 -8.89
CA SER A 301 1.24 -5.76 -8.24
C SER A 301 0.45 -4.53 -8.67
N GLN A 302 0.23 -3.57 -7.77
CA GLN A 302 -0.43 -2.30 -8.13
C GLN A 302 0.26 -1.58 -9.29
N ARG A 303 1.59 -1.73 -9.41
CA ARG A 303 2.35 -1.16 -10.52
C ARG A 303 2.02 -1.82 -11.85
N GLU A 304 1.79 -3.13 -11.88
CA GLU A 304 1.33 -3.81 -13.08
C GLU A 304 -0.09 -3.37 -13.44
N VAL A 305 -0.98 -3.21 -12.46
CA VAL A 305 -2.34 -2.66 -12.70
C VAL A 305 -2.25 -1.25 -13.27
N ALA A 306 -1.49 -0.37 -12.61
CA ALA A 306 -1.34 1.01 -13.04
C ALA A 306 -0.71 1.10 -14.43
N ARG A 307 0.32 0.29 -14.71
CA ARG A 307 0.94 0.23 -16.03
C ARG A 307 -0.05 -0.22 -17.09
N GLU A 308 -0.81 -1.30 -16.84
CA GLU A 308 -1.77 -1.82 -17.82
C GLU A 308 -2.93 -0.85 -18.09
N LEU A 309 -3.39 -0.12 -17.07
CA LEU A 309 -4.38 0.94 -17.26
C LEU A 309 -3.79 2.10 -18.05
N ALA A 310 -2.59 2.55 -17.67
CA ALA A 310 -1.90 3.65 -18.33
C ALA A 310 -1.64 3.34 -19.81
N THR A 311 -1.12 2.15 -20.15
CA THR A 311 -0.87 1.75 -21.55
C THR A 311 -2.15 1.69 -22.40
N ARG A 312 -3.32 1.58 -21.76
CA ARG A 312 -4.63 1.61 -22.42
C ARG A 312 -5.28 2.98 -22.44
N GLY A 313 -4.58 4.02 -21.99
CA GLY A 313 -5.09 5.38 -21.93
C GLY A 313 -6.13 5.59 -20.83
N VAL A 314 -6.03 4.85 -19.72
CA VAL A 314 -6.91 5.02 -18.55
C VAL A 314 -6.07 5.42 -17.36
N CYS A 315 -6.48 6.49 -16.67
CA CYS A 315 -5.82 6.91 -15.44
C CYS A 315 -5.92 5.84 -14.34
N PRO A 316 -4.80 5.32 -13.80
CA PRO A 316 -4.81 4.35 -12.71
C PRO A 316 -5.47 4.81 -11.40
N SER A 317 -5.57 6.13 -11.19
CA SER A 317 -6.14 6.72 -9.97
C SER A 317 -7.65 6.92 -10.06
N CYS A 318 -8.09 7.73 -11.03
CA CYS A 318 -9.50 8.11 -11.17
C CYS A 318 -10.25 7.34 -12.27
N THR A 319 -9.56 6.55 -13.10
CA THR A 319 -10.11 5.81 -14.25
C THR A 319 -10.76 6.65 -15.34
N ALA A 320 -10.42 7.95 -15.39
CA ALA A 320 -10.73 8.80 -16.54
C ALA A 320 -9.93 8.33 -17.78
N LEU A 321 -10.56 8.43 -18.95
CA LEU A 321 -9.91 8.19 -20.23
C LEU A 321 -9.01 9.37 -20.58
N TRP A 322 -7.80 9.08 -21.08
CA TRP A 322 -6.89 10.08 -21.61
C TRP A 322 -7.25 10.41 -23.06
N PRO A 323 -7.19 11.69 -23.44
CA PRO A 323 -7.27 12.11 -24.83
C PRO A 323 -6.23 11.37 -25.68
N PRO A 324 -6.52 11.06 -26.95
CA PRO A 324 -5.58 10.36 -27.84
C PRO A 324 -4.21 11.05 -27.94
N GLU A 325 -4.21 12.38 -27.95
CA GLU A 325 -2.99 13.21 -28.03
C GLU A 325 -2.06 13.03 -26.83
N GLU A 326 -2.61 12.81 -25.64
CA GLU A 326 -1.80 12.61 -24.43
C GLU A 326 -1.14 11.24 -24.41
N ARG A 327 -1.74 10.24 -25.07
CA ARG A 327 -1.21 8.86 -25.10
C ARG A 327 0.13 8.73 -25.83
N ALA A 328 0.49 9.70 -26.66
CA ALA A 328 1.75 9.73 -27.39
C ALA A 328 2.95 10.20 -26.53
N LYS A 329 2.70 10.79 -25.35
CA LYS A 329 3.75 11.33 -24.48
C LYS A 329 4.33 10.24 -23.58
N ASP A 330 5.64 10.28 -23.31
CA ASP A 330 6.29 9.35 -22.37
C ASP A 330 5.73 9.48 -20.93
N ARG A 331 5.21 10.67 -20.60
CA ARG A 331 4.53 10.97 -19.33
C ARG A 331 3.20 11.62 -19.59
N VAL A 332 2.18 11.11 -18.91
CA VAL A 332 0.81 11.62 -18.97
C VAL A 332 0.40 12.15 -17.61
N VAL A 333 -0.10 13.39 -17.58
CA VAL A 333 -0.71 14.00 -16.40
C VAL A 333 -2.22 13.92 -16.60
N CYS A 334 -2.92 13.18 -15.74
CA CYS A 334 -4.37 13.04 -15.89
C CYS A 334 -5.07 14.37 -15.61
N SER A 335 -5.77 14.95 -16.58
CA SER A 335 -6.53 16.20 -16.37
C SER A 335 -7.59 16.14 -15.26
N ALA A 336 -8.16 14.96 -15.00
CA ALA A 336 -9.24 14.80 -14.02
C ALA A 336 -8.78 14.71 -12.55
N CYS A 337 -7.57 14.22 -12.27
CA CYS A 337 -7.07 14.05 -10.90
C CYS A 337 -5.59 14.42 -10.72
N GLY A 338 -4.94 14.93 -11.77
CA GLY A 338 -3.55 15.34 -11.88
C GLY A 338 -2.48 14.31 -11.55
N SER A 339 -2.82 13.05 -11.27
CA SER A 339 -1.83 11.97 -11.12
C SER A 339 -0.98 11.81 -12.39
N THR A 340 0.33 11.54 -12.23
CA THR A 340 1.29 11.49 -13.35
C THR A 340 1.81 10.07 -13.55
N TRP A 341 1.77 9.58 -14.79
CA TRP A 341 2.13 8.20 -15.12
C TRP A 341 3.09 8.14 -16.30
N GLY A 342 4.11 7.30 -16.19
CA GLY A 342 5.05 6.99 -17.25
C GLY A 342 4.53 5.84 -18.11
N LEU A 343 4.55 6.01 -19.43
CA LEU A 343 4.17 4.98 -20.39
C LEU A 343 5.35 4.06 -20.79
N GLY A 344 6.58 4.44 -20.43
CA GLY A 344 7.80 3.72 -20.78
C GLY A 344 7.99 2.37 -20.06
N LYS A 345 8.74 1.46 -20.72
CA LYS A 345 9.09 0.13 -20.20
C LYS A 345 9.91 0.20 -18.89
N ASP A 346 10.66 1.28 -18.71
CA ASP A 346 11.58 1.53 -17.61
C ASP A 346 11.10 2.64 -16.66
N ASP A 347 9.82 2.62 -16.28
CA ASP A 347 9.26 3.51 -15.25
C ASP A 347 9.78 3.12 -13.84
N LYS A 348 11.10 3.10 -13.66
CA LYS A 348 11.71 3.31 -12.36
C LYS A 348 11.43 4.77 -12.01
N PRO A 349 10.95 5.09 -10.80
CA PRO A 349 10.80 6.46 -10.39
C PRO A 349 12.15 7.15 -10.59
N GLU A 350 12.17 8.09 -11.54
CA GLU A 350 13.37 8.85 -11.83
C GLU A 350 13.78 9.52 -10.52
N PRO A 351 15.06 9.46 -10.11
CA PRO A 351 15.49 10.20 -8.94
C PRO A 351 15.06 11.66 -9.14
N ALA A 352 14.43 12.24 -8.10
CA ALA A 352 13.90 13.61 -8.16
C ALA A 352 14.90 14.52 -8.88
N PRO A 353 14.46 15.31 -9.87
CA PRO A 353 15.37 16.10 -10.70
C PRO A 353 16.29 16.87 -9.78
N LYS A 354 17.61 16.68 -9.95
CA LYS A 354 18.58 17.52 -9.26
C LYS A 354 18.33 18.94 -9.76
N VAL A 355 17.67 19.75 -8.94
CA VAL A 355 17.56 21.19 -9.16
C VAL A 355 18.99 21.69 -9.25
N MET A 356 19.46 21.92 -10.46
CA MET A 356 20.74 22.57 -10.66
C MET A 356 20.59 23.96 -10.04
N PRO A 357 21.49 24.39 -9.16
CA PRO A 357 21.44 25.74 -8.63
C PRO A 357 21.49 26.69 -9.83
N HIS A 358 20.41 27.43 -10.07
CA HIS A 358 20.46 28.57 -10.98
C HIS A 358 21.56 29.51 -10.47
N GLY A 359 22.42 29.92 -11.41
CA GLY A 359 23.76 30.47 -11.15
C GLY A 359 23.84 31.47 -10.01
N ALA A 360 24.90 31.31 -9.21
CA ALA A 360 25.46 32.36 -8.37
C ALA A 360 26.22 33.38 -9.22
#